data_AF-A0A9P4X9D5-F1
#
_entry.id   AF-A0A9P4X9D5-F1
#
_cell.length_a   1.000
_cell.length_b   1.000
_cell.length_c   1.000
_cell.angle_alpha   90.00
_cell.angle_beta   90.00
_cell.angle_gamma   90.00
#
_symmetry.space_group_name_H-M   'P 1'
#
loop_
_entity.id
_entity.type
_entity.pdbx_description
1 polymer ?
#
loop_
_entity_poly.entity_id
_entity_poly.type
_entity_poly.pdbx_seq_one_letter_code
_entity_poly.pdbx_strand_id
1 'polypeptide(L)'
;MTSIEDKIRSAATRNHELLGVLSVTDHAIPDLENQTKYIASLESQAKQNATKLATLKSKHAVELREHENYRDSVVRRFVYKIGGKKDKFEARAAKEEREYFDVLQEEHKETEVKKNIESALAQARQASAELEAVVQRHKTAQQELDSLYNDIFSGPTPQFPEEDEREQACTSAQANYQEARMRAESQIQAIKMLEQAKQRMGNALKAMQDALSASRFDMFGGGTMADVMERNALSQAEVQLSQARMDTMNAQRMDPAIKDLPPVKISHGNLVGDVLFDNIFSDMDFHDKIKRSNAEVERCANVLKLEIQRAQERHQGAEAEAKEWERHLKDARAALQTAREMAFERTLNGESGELPPAYSVQKVV
;
A
#
# COMPACT_ATOMS: atom_id res chain seq x y z
N MET A 1 9.09 -35.35 -40.88
CA MET A 1 9.10 -34.72 -39.54
C MET A 1 10.53 -34.38 -39.24
N THR A 2 10.85 -33.12 -38.97
CA THR A 2 12.19 -32.74 -38.47
C THR A 2 12.35 -33.34 -37.08
N SER A 3 13.49 -33.97 -36.80
CA SER A 3 13.75 -34.55 -35.47
C SER A 3 13.95 -33.41 -34.45
N ILE A 4 13.75 -33.69 -33.16
CA ILE A 4 14.04 -32.71 -32.11
C ILE A 4 15.51 -32.28 -32.12
N GLU A 5 16.42 -33.21 -32.46
CA GLU A 5 17.85 -32.93 -32.59
C GLU A 5 18.13 -31.95 -33.75
N ASP A 6 17.42 -32.07 -34.89
CA ASP A 6 17.54 -31.12 -36.01
C ASP A 6 17.06 -29.72 -35.60
N LYS A 7 15.96 -29.65 -34.83
CA LYS A 7 15.45 -28.38 -34.30
C LYS A 7 16.47 -27.74 -33.36
N ILE A 8 17.02 -28.50 -32.41
CA ILE A 8 18.08 -28.06 -31.49
C ILE A 8 19.28 -27.50 -32.26
N ARG A 9 19.77 -28.23 -33.27
CA ARG A 9 20.90 -27.78 -34.11
C ARG A 9 20.59 -26.48 -34.84
N SER A 10 19.40 -26.35 -35.43
CA SER A 10 18.98 -25.14 -36.14
C SER A 10 18.84 -23.91 -35.22
N ALA A 11 18.55 -24.15 -33.94
CA ALA A 11 18.33 -23.13 -32.92
C ALA A 11 19.59 -22.72 -32.15
N ALA A 12 20.68 -23.50 -32.25
CA ALA A 12 21.85 -23.40 -31.37
C ALA A 12 22.50 -22.00 -31.33
N THR A 13 22.67 -21.37 -32.50
CA THR A 13 23.22 -20.01 -32.59
C THR A 13 22.31 -18.99 -31.91
N ARG A 14 20.99 -19.07 -32.17
CA ARG A 14 20.03 -18.14 -31.60
C ARG A 14 19.91 -18.30 -30.08
N ASN A 15 19.91 -19.55 -29.60
CA ASN A 15 19.93 -19.86 -28.17
C ASN A 15 21.12 -19.20 -27.47
N HIS A 16 22.31 -19.31 -28.06
CA HIS A 16 23.54 -18.72 -27.53
C HIS A 16 23.49 -17.19 -27.47
N GLU A 17 23.02 -16.53 -28.54
CA GLU A 17 22.86 -15.07 -28.57
C GLU A 17 21.91 -14.57 -27.47
N LEU A 18 20.78 -15.26 -27.29
CA LEU A 18 19.77 -14.89 -26.30
C LEU A 18 20.29 -15.04 -24.86
N LEU A 19 20.97 -16.14 -24.56
CA LEU A 19 21.61 -16.35 -23.25
C LEU A 19 22.69 -15.30 -22.97
N GLY A 20 23.47 -14.90 -23.98
CA GLY A 20 24.44 -13.81 -23.85
C GLY A 20 23.79 -12.44 -23.56
N VAL A 21 22.61 -12.16 -24.13
CA VAL A 21 21.86 -10.93 -23.79
C VAL A 21 21.33 -11.01 -22.36
N LEU A 22 20.77 -12.15 -21.95
CA LEU A 22 20.22 -12.33 -20.61
C LEU A 22 21.30 -12.17 -19.54
N SER A 23 22.49 -12.76 -19.72
CA SER A 23 23.58 -12.66 -18.75
C SER A 23 24.08 -11.23 -18.55
N VAL A 24 24.23 -10.45 -19.63
CA VAL A 24 24.66 -9.05 -19.55
C VAL A 24 23.58 -8.15 -18.94
N THR A 25 22.31 -8.54 -19.01
CA THR A 25 21.18 -7.73 -18.55
C THR A 25 20.54 -8.20 -17.24
N ASP A 26 21.07 -9.25 -16.60
CA ASP A 26 20.51 -9.88 -15.40
C ASP A 26 20.35 -8.91 -14.21
N HIS A 27 21.25 -7.92 -14.11
CA HIS A 27 21.22 -6.91 -13.06
C HIS A 27 20.06 -5.88 -13.22
N ALA A 28 19.46 -5.77 -14.41
CA ALA A 28 18.64 -4.60 -14.76
C ALA A 28 17.32 -4.52 -13.97
N ILE A 29 16.68 -5.66 -13.68
CA ILE A 29 15.41 -5.72 -12.94
C ILE A 29 15.60 -5.29 -11.47
N PRO A 30 16.52 -5.90 -10.68
CA PRO A 30 16.74 -5.48 -9.30
C PRO A 30 17.27 -4.04 -9.20
N ASP A 31 18.10 -3.59 -10.14
CA ASP A 31 18.57 -2.21 -10.19
C ASP A 31 17.41 -1.22 -10.41
N LEU A 32 16.48 -1.53 -11.33
CA LEU A 32 15.30 -0.70 -11.57
C LEU A 32 14.38 -0.64 -10.34
N GLU A 33 14.19 -1.75 -9.63
CA GLU A 33 13.42 -1.76 -8.38
C GLU A 33 14.06 -0.88 -7.29
N ASN A 34 15.38 -0.99 -7.12
CA ASN A 34 16.12 -0.18 -6.16
C ASN A 34 16.05 1.31 -6.53
N GLN A 35 16.17 1.62 -7.81
CA GLN A 35 16.06 2.98 -8.33
C GLN A 35 14.66 3.56 -8.10
N THR A 36 13.62 2.76 -8.31
CA THR A 36 12.22 3.16 -8.06
C THR A 36 12.01 3.49 -6.58
N LYS A 37 12.55 2.67 -5.66
CA LYS A 37 12.51 2.94 -4.21
C LYS A 37 13.25 4.22 -3.85
N TYR A 38 14.41 4.47 -4.46
CA TYR A 38 15.19 5.70 -4.26
C TYR A 38 14.42 6.94 -4.72
N ILE A 39 13.79 6.90 -5.90
CA ILE A 39 12.91 7.98 -6.39
C ILE A 39 11.76 8.25 -5.40
N ALA A 40 11.06 7.21 -4.95
CA ALA A 40 9.97 7.36 -3.99
C ALA A 40 10.42 8.00 -2.67
N SER A 41 11.62 7.65 -2.18
CA SER A 41 12.24 8.28 -1.02
C SER A 41 12.52 9.76 -1.25
N LEU A 42 13.09 10.13 -2.39
CA LEU A 42 13.34 11.52 -2.76
C LEU A 42 12.06 12.33 -2.91
N GLU A 43 10.99 11.75 -3.48
CA GLU A 43 9.67 12.41 -3.60
C GLU A 43 9.04 12.67 -2.22
N SER A 44 9.19 11.73 -1.28
CA SER A 44 8.79 11.92 0.11
C SER A 44 9.57 13.07 0.76
N GLN A 45 10.90 13.09 0.59
CA GLN A 45 11.75 14.18 1.08
C GLN A 45 11.37 15.53 0.48
N ALA A 46 11.08 15.58 -0.82
CA ALA A 46 10.63 16.79 -1.51
C ALA A 46 9.31 17.31 -0.91
N LYS A 47 8.37 16.43 -0.60
CA LYS A 47 7.09 16.80 0.02
C LYS A 47 7.27 17.35 1.45
N GLN A 48 8.17 16.74 2.23
CA GLN A 48 8.51 17.19 3.58
C GLN A 48 9.20 18.57 3.54
N ASN A 49 10.22 18.72 2.70
CA ASN A 49 10.92 19.99 2.50
C ASN A 49 9.96 21.09 1.99
N ALA A 50 9.06 20.79 1.06
CA ALA A 50 8.05 21.75 0.59
C ALA A 50 7.14 22.25 1.73
N THR A 51 6.70 21.35 2.62
CA THR A 51 5.88 21.70 3.80
C THR A 51 6.67 22.57 4.78
N LYS A 52 7.94 22.22 5.03
CA LYS A 52 8.84 22.99 5.89
C LYS A 52 9.12 24.38 5.31
N LEU A 53 9.41 24.48 4.02
CA LEU A 53 9.65 25.73 3.32
C LEU A 53 8.40 26.63 3.33
N ALA A 54 7.21 26.07 3.15
CA ALA A 54 5.96 26.83 3.26
C ALA A 54 5.77 27.41 4.67
N THR A 55 6.10 26.63 5.70
CA THR A 55 6.05 27.08 7.09
C THR A 55 7.07 28.18 7.36
N LEU A 56 8.31 28.01 6.90
CA LEU A 56 9.37 29.02 7.05
C LEU A 56 9.04 30.31 6.32
N LYS A 57 8.50 30.25 5.10
CA LYS A 57 8.02 31.43 4.36
C LYS A 57 6.93 32.18 5.11
N SER A 58 5.97 31.46 5.70
CA SER A 58 4.93 32.08 6.52
C SER A 58 5.52 32.76 7.76
N LYS A 59 6.49 32.13 8.43
CA LYS A 59 7.18 32.72 9.59
C LYS A 59 8.00 33.94 9.17
N HIS A 60 8.79 33.83 8.11
CA HIS A 60 9.60 34.93 7.57
C HIS A 60 8.75 36.16 7.28
N ALA A 61 7.56 36.00 6.69
CA ALA A 61 6.63 37.11 6.46
C ALA A 61 6.12 37.78 7.76
N VAL A 62 5.93 37.00 8.83
CA VAL A 62 5.54 37.52 10.15
C VAL A 62 6.72 38.26 10.79
N GLU A 63 7.88 37.61 10.90
CA GLU A 63 9.09 38.20 11.50
C GLU A 63 9.54 39.46 10.76
N LEU A 64 9.46 39.48 9.43
CA LEU A 64 9.75 40.67 8.62
C LEU A 64 8.83 41.83 9.01
N ARG A 65 7.52 41.57 9.13
CA ARG A 65 6.54 42.58 9.51
C ARG A 65 6.75 43.06 10.95
N GLU A 66 7.09 42.18 11.88
CA GLU A 66 7.38 42.55 13.27
C GLU A 66 8.66 43.39 13.38
N HIS A 67 9.73 42.98 12.68
CA HIS A 67 10.97 43.71 12.55
C HIS A 67 10.76 45.12 11.94
N GLU A 68 10.05 45.24 10.82
CA GLU A 68 9.73 46.53 10.19
C GLU A 68 8.93 47.44 11.13
N ASN A 69 7.85 46.92 11.74
CA ASN A 69 7.01 47.68 12.66
C ASN A 69 7.77 48.14 13.91
N TYR A 70 8.74 47.35 14.40
CA TYR A 70 9.53 47.71 15.57
C TYR A 70 10.62 48.73 15.22
N ARG A 71 11.31 48.55 14.09
CA ARG A 71 12.37 49.44 13.59
C ARG A 71 11.83 50.85 13.28
N ASP A 72 10.71 50.92 12.59
CA ASP A 72 10.19 52.16 11.99
C ASP A 72 9.23 52.94 12.90
N SER A 73 8.87 52.41 14.08
CA SER A 73 7.94 53.09 14.99
C SER A 73 8.59 54.23 15.77
N VAL A 74 8.39 55.46 15.25
CA VAL A 74 8.81 56.72 15.90
C VAL A 74 8.11 56.94 17.25
N VAL A 75 6.82 56.56 17.35
CA VAL A 75 6.03 56.68 18.59
C VAL A 75 6.55 55.76 19.69
N ARG A 76 6.84 54.48 19.38
CA ARG A 76 7.44 53.55 20.36
C ARG A 76 8.81 54.05 20.80
N ARG A 77 9.65 54.47 19.86
CA ARG A 77 10.98 55.01 20.17
C ARG A 77 10.91 56.23 21.10
N PHE A 78 9.93 57.10 20.92
CA PHE A 78 9.70 58.28 21.77
C PHE A 78 9.22 57.91 23.18
N VAL A 79 8.25 56.99 23.32
CA VAL A 79 7.73 56.52 24.62
C VAL A 79 8.82 55.87 25.47
N TYR A 80 9.65 55.00 24.88
CA TYR A 80 10.76 54.37 25.61
C TYR A 80 11.87 55.37 25.99
N LYS A 81 12.07 56.43 25.20
CA LYS A 81 13.02 57.51 25.49
C LYS A 81 12.56 58.39 26.65
N ILE A 82 11.28 58.78 26.69
CA ILE A 82 10.71 59.58 27.79
C ILE A 82 10.65 58.79 29.09
N GLY A 83 10.37 57.49 29.03
CA GLY A 83 10.34 56.61 30.20
C GLY A 83 11.71 56.18 30.74
N GLY A 84 12.82 56.67 30.17
CA GLY A 84 14.19 56.31 30.60
C GLY A 84 14.60 54.85 30.32
N LYS A 85 13.90 54.14 29.41
CA LYS A 85 14.07 52.70 29.13
C LYS A 85 14.66 52.43 27.73
N LYS A 86 15.57 53.30 27.26
CA LYS A 86 16.17 53.21 25.91
C LYS A 86 16.80 51.83 25.64
N ASP A 87 17.55 51.30 26.60
CA ASP A 87 18.23 50.01 26.48
C ASP A 87 17.25 48.84 26.26
N LYS A 88 16.02 48.93 26.81
CA LYS A 88 14.99 47.90 26.60
C LYS A 88 14.40 47.93 25.19
N PHE A 89 14.37 49.11 24.56
CA PHE A 89 13.94 49.24 23.17
C PHE A 89 15.02 48.67 22.23
N GLU A 90 16.28 49.01 22.46
CA GLU A 90 17.41 48.49 21.67
C GLU A 90 17.56 46.97 21.82
N ALA A 91 17.43 46.43 23.03
CA ALA A 91 17.46 44.99 23.27
C ALA A 91 16.32 44.24 22.57
N ARG A 92 15.13 44.84 22.48
CA ARG A 92 14.02 44.25 21.72
C ARG A 92 14.24 44.37 20.21
N ALA A 93 14.67 45.52 19.70
CA ALA A 93 14.98 45.67 18.29
C ALA A 93 16.04 44.66 17.82
N ALA A 94 17.09 44.45 18.62
CA ALA A 94 18.14 43.46 18.35
C ALA A 94 17.63 42.01 18.44
N LYS A 95 16.55 41.75 19.21
CA LYS A 95 15.92 40.42 19.26
C LYS A 95 15.11 40.14 17.99
N GLU A 96 14.26 41.09 17.59
CA GLU A 96 13.44 40.99 16.37
C GLU A 96 14.32 40.86 15.11
N GLU A 97 15.44 41.59 15.05
CA GLU A 97 16.42 41.47 13.96
C GLU A 97 17.05 40.07 13.89
N ARG A 98 17.40 39.49 15.05
CA ARG A 98 17.93 38.11 15.11
C ARG A 98 16.90 37.08 14.67
N GLU A 99 15.68 37.17 15.20
CA GLU A 99 14.58 36.25 14.85
C GLU A 99 14.27 36.29 13.34
N TYR A 100 14.27 37.49 12.75
CA TYR A 100 14.18 37.67 11.31
C TYR A 100 15.32 36.98 10.53
N PHE A 101 16.58 37.25 10.89
CA PHE A 101 17.74 36.69 10.19
C PHE A 101 17.87 35.17 10.36
N ASP A 102 17.50 34.64 11.53
CA ASP A 102 17.51 33.20 11.80
C ASP A 102 16.53 32.48 10.87
N VAL A 103 15.29 32.98 10.76
CA VAL A 103 14.28 32.40 9.84
C VAL A 103 14.70 32.56 8.38
N LEU A 104 15.28 33.70 7.99
CA LEU A 104 15.79 33.92 6.63
C LEU A 104 16.91 32.92 6.29
N GLN A 105 17.83 32.68 7.22
CA GLN A 105 18.92 31.73 7.03
C GLN A 105 18.40 30.29 6.92
N GLU A 106 17.41 29.92 7.74
CA GLU A 106 16.75 28.61 7.64
C GLU A 106 16.00 28.44 6.32
N GLU A 107 15.29 29.47 5.85
CA GLU A 107 14.61 29.44 4.54
C GLU A 107 15.60 29.25 3.39
N HIS A 108 16.74 29.95 3.43
CA HIS A 108 17.79 29.79 2.42
C HIS A 108 18.38 28.37 2.44
N LYS A 109 18.70 27.83 3.62
CA LYS A 109 19.21 26.46 3.76
C LYS A 109 18.22 25.44 3.18
N GLU A 110 16.94 25.55 3.50
CA GLU A 110 15.90 24.65 2.98
C GLU A 110 15.67 24.82 1.48
N THR A 111 15.89 26.01 0.92
CA THR A 111 15.84 26.27 -0.52
C THR A 111 16.97 25.55 -1.26
N GLU A 112 18.19 25.55 -0.72
CA GLU A 112 19.32 24.80 -1.28
C GLU A 112 19.10 23.28 -1.18
N VAL A 113 18.55 22.80 -0.06
CA VAL A 113 18.13 21.40 0.10
C VAL A 113 17.12 21.01 -0.98
N LYS A 114 16.11 21.87 -1.22
CA LYS A 114 15.11 21.65 -2.28
C LYS A 114 15.77 21.47 -3.64
N LYS A 115 16.69 22.38 -4.00
CA LYS A 115 17.41 22.35 -5.29
C LYS A 115 18.23 21.07 -5.45
N ASN A 116 18.88 20.62 -4.38
CA ASN A 116 19.64 19.37 -4.38
C ASN A 116 18.73 18.15 -4.58
N ILE A 117 17.57 18.11 -3.91
CA ILE A 117 16.57 17.04 -4.09
C ILE A 117 16.02 17.04 -5.52
N GLU A 118 15.70 18.20 -6.09
CA GLU A 118 15.22 18.31 -7.48
C GLU A 118 16.26 17.84 -8.49
N SER A 119 17.54 18.20 -8.30
CA SER A 119 18.63 17.70 -9.13
C SER A 119 18.81 16.19 -9.01
N ALA A 120 18.77 15.66 -7.78
CA ALA A 120 18.88 14.22 -7.53
C ALA A 120 17.71 13.45 -8.15
N LEU A 121 16.48 13.99 -8.09
CA LEU A 121 15.31 13.42 -8.75
C LEU A 121 15.45 13.39 -10.28
N ALA A 122 15.97 14.47 -10.88
CA ALA A 122 16.19 14.52 -12.32
C ALA A 122 17.19 13.45 -12.78
N GLN A 123 18.32 13.33 -12.08
CA GLN A 123 19.33 12.30 -12.36
C GLN A 123 18.77 10.90 -12.11
N ALA A 124 18.02 10.72 -11.02
CA ALA A 124 17.45 9.42 -10.69
C ALA A 124 16.42 8.95 -11.74
N ARG A 125 15.59 9.87 -12.24
CA ARG A 125 14.62 9.59 -13.31
C ARG A 125 15.30 9.28 -14.64
N GLN A 126 16.40 9.96 -14.96
CA GLN A 126 17.19 9.63 -16.15
C GLN A 126 17.76 8.20 -16.06
N ALA A 127 18.40 7.86 -14.94
CA ALA A 127 18.92 6.51 -14.72
C ALA A 127 17.81 5.44 -14.75
N SER A 128 16.61 5.76 -14.25
CA SER A 128 15.44 4.88 -14.36
C SER A 128 15.05 4.60 -15.81
N ALA A 129 15.02 5.63 -16.66
CA ALA A 129 14.70 5.46 -18.08
C ALA A 129 15.74 4.60 -18.83
N GLU A 130 17.02 4.75 -18.49
CA GLU A 130 18.10 3.92 -19.02
C GLU A 130 17.94 2.45 -18.58
N LEU A 131 17.66 2.22 -17.29
CA LEU A 131 17.39 0.88 -16.74
C LEU A 131 16.13 0.23 -17.35
N GLU A 132 15.07 1.01 -17.58
CA GLU A 132 13.85 0.53 -18.25
C GLU A 132 14.14 -0.02 -19.65
N ALA A 133 15.01 0.63 -20.43
CA ALA A 133 15.42 0.14 -21.74
C ALA A 133 16.18 -1.19 -21.64
N VAL A 134 17.06 -1.34 -20.64
CA VAL A 134 17.78 -2.60 -20.41
C VAL A 134 16.84 -3.71 -19.92
N VAL A 135 15.90 -3.40 -19.03
CA VAL A 135 14.85 -4.33 -18.58
C VAL A 135 13.98 -4.78 -19.75
N GLN A 136 13.64 -3.88 -20.66
CA GLN A 136 12.87 -4.23 -21.85
C GLN A 136 13.66 -5.18 -22.75
N ARG A 137 14.95 -4.93 -22.96
CA ARG A 137 15.83 -5.84 -23.71
C ARG A 137 15.93 -7.22 -23.05
N HIS A 138 16.08 -7.27 -21.73
CA HIS A 138 16.08 -8.52 -20.96
C HIS A 138 14.77 -9.29 -21.16
N LYS A 139 13.62 -8.62 -20.99
CA LYS A 139 12.30 -9.22 -21.17
C LYS A 139 12.08 -9.76 -22.58
N THR A 140 12.48 -9.01 -23.60
CA THR A 140 12.37 -9.45 -25.00
C THR A 140 13.24 -10.68 -25.25
N ALA A 141 14.49 -10.69 -24.78
CA ALA A 141 15.36 -11.86 -24.91
C ALA A 141 14.79 -13.09 -24.19
N GLN A 142 14.22 -12.91 -23.00
CA GLN A 142 13.55 -13.99 -22.26
C GLN A 142 12.36 -14.54 -23.02
N GLN A 143 11.49 -13.67 -23.56
CA GLN A 143 10.32 -14.09 -24.34
C GLN A 143 10.71 -14.87 -25.60
N GLU A 144 11.74 -14.41 -26.31
CA GLU A 144 12.24 -15.10 -27.50
C GLU A 144 12.87 -16.44 -27.15
N LEU A 145 13.57 -16.53 -26.01
CA LEU A 145 14.14 -17.78 -25.51
C LEU A 145 13.05 -18.78 -25.11
N ASP A 146 12.03 -18.31 -24.40
CA ASP A 146 10.87 -19.12 -24.02
C ASP A 146 10.14 -19.64 -25.26
N SER A 147 9.95 -18.79 -26.28
CA SER A 147 9.35 -19.19 -27.56
C SER A 147 10.19 -20.23 -28.28
N LEU A 148 11.51 -20.02 -28.34
CA LEU A 148 12.45 -20.96 -28.96
C LEU A 148 12.37 -22.33 -28.30
N TYR A 149 12.34 -22.37 -26.96
CA TYR A 149 12.22 -23.63 -26.24
C TYR A 149 10.86 -24.28 -26.39
N ASN A 150 9.77 -23.51 -26.37
CA ASN A 150 8.45 -24.07 -26.64
C ASN A 150 8.40 -24.71 -28.03
N ASP A 151 9.00 -24.11 -29.07
CA ASP A 151 9.00 -24.69 -30.41
C ASP A 151 9.79 -26.02 -30.52
N ILE A 152 10.79 -26.20 -29.65
CA ILE A 152 11.69 -27.37 -29.63
C ILE A 152 11.14 -28.48 -28.73
N PHE A 153 10.77 -28.12 -27.51
CA PHE A 153 10.41 -29.03 -26.42
C PHE A 153 8.90 -29.08 -26.15
N SER A 154 8.03 -28.50 -27.00
CA SER A 154 6.58 -28.65 -26.81
C SER A 154 6.15 -30.11 -26.93
N GLY A 155 5.67 -30.67 -25.82
CA GLY A 155 5.19 -32.04 -25.75
C GLY A 155 6.29 -33.04 -25.38
N PRO A 156 5.96 -34.34 -25.28
CA PRO A 156 6.91 -35.33 -24.78
C PRO A 156 8.21 -35.34 -25.58
N THR A 157 9.34 -35.32 -24.88
CA THR A 157 10.68 -35.43 -25.46
C THR A 157 11.37 -36.71 -24.95
N PRO A 158 10.99 -37.91 -25.44
CA PRO A 158 11.50 -39.18 -24.91
C PRO A 158 13.02 -39.35 -24.96
N GLN A 159 13.71 -38.61 -25.84
CA GLN A 159 15.17 -38.56 -25.93
C GLN A 159 15.81 -37.74 -24.80
N PHE A 160 15.04 -36.87 -24.14
CA PHE A 160 15.46 -36.00 -23.04
C PHE A 160 14.49 -36.12 -21.85
N PRO A 161 14.35 -37.31 -21.21
CA PRO A 161 13.41 -37.52 -20.12
C PRO A 161 13.66 -36.60 -18.91
N GLU A 162 14.92 -36.20 -18.70
CA GLU A 162 15.30 -35.21 -17.68
C GLU A 162 14.68 -33.82 -17.93
N GLU A 163 14.45 -33.43 -19.19
CA GLU A 163 13.79 -32.17 -19.54
C GLU A 163 12.28 -32.26 -19.27
N ASP A 164 11.63 -33.34 -19.70
CA ASP A 164 10.21 -33.61 -19.44
C ASP A 164 9.88 -33.60 -17.93
N GLU A 165 10.72 -34.23 -17.10
CA GLU A 165 10.55 -34.22 -15.64
C GLU A 165 10.64 -32.81 -15.05
N ARG A 166 11.54 -31.98 -15.58
CA ARG A 166 11.73 -30.59 -15.12
C ARG A 166 10.62 -29.68 -15.63
N GLU A 167 10.09 -29.91 -16.82
CA GLU A 167 8.94 -29.18 -17.35
C GLU A 167 7.70 -29.42 -16.47
N GLN A 168 7.46 -30.68 -16.09
CA GLN A 168 6.38 -31.04 -15.17
C GLN A 168 6.55 -30.41 -13.79
N ALA A 169 7.76 -30.43 -13.24
CA ALA A 169 8.08 -29.78 -11.97
C ALA A 169 7.85 -28.25 -12.03
N CYS A 170 8.29 -27.59 -13.11
CA CYS A 170 8.07 -26.17 -13.33
C CYS A 170 6.57 -25.84 -13.45
N THR A 171 5.83 -26.64 -14.22
CA THR A 171 4.38 -26.48 -14.40
C THR A 171 3.63 -26.63 -13.07
N SER A 172 4.00 -27.62 -12.27
CA SER A 172 3.41 -27.85 -10.93
C SER A 172 3.72 -26.70 -9.97
N ALA A 173 4.97 -26.24 -9.93
CA ALA A 173 5.37 -25.10 -9.11
C ALA A 173 4.66 -23.81 -9.53
N GLN A 174 4.45 -23.61 -10.83
CA GLN A 174 3.71 -22.46 -11.35
C GLN A 174 2.23 -22.49 -10.94
N ALA A 175 1.58 -23.65 -11.03
CA ALA A 175 0.19 -23.82 -10.59
C ALA A 175 0.04 -23.50 -9.09
N ASN A 176 0.94 -24.04 -8.25
CA ASN A 176 0.93 -23.79 -6.81
C ASN A 176 1.19 -22.32 -6.46
N TYR A 177 2.15 -21.68 -7.13
CA TYR A 177 2.41 -20.25 -6.97
C TYR A 177 1.18 -19.41 -7.34
N GLN A 178 0.53 -19.70 -8.48
CA GLN A 178 -0.66 -18.98 -8.91
C GLN A 178 -1.80 -19.15 -7.90
N GLU A 179 -2.02 -20.36 -7.39
CA GLU A 179 -3.06 -20.62 -6.37
C GLU A 179 -2.78 -19.85 -5.08
N ALA A 180 -1.55 -19.93 -4.54
CA ALA A 180 -1.15 -19.23 -3.32
C ALA A 180 -1.28 -17.71 -3.48
N ARG A 181 -0.87 -17.18 -4.64
CA ARG A 181 -0.99 -15.75 -4.96
C ARG A 181 -2.45 -15.31 -5.07
N MET A 182 -3.30 -16.05 -5.78
CA MET A 182 -4.73 -15.74 -5.88
C MET A 182 -5.39 -15.73 -4.49
N ARG A 183 -5.01 -16.67 -3.61
CA ARG A 183 -5.48 -16.72 -2.22
C ARG A 183 -5.05 -15.48 -1.42
N ALA A 184 -3.79 -15.06 -1.54
CA ALA A 184 -3.29 -13.85 -0.90
C ALA A 184 -4.00 -12.58 -1.43
N GLU A 185 -4.23 -12.51 -2.74
CA GLU A 185 -4.94 -11.41 -3.41
C GLU A 185 -6.42 -11.34 -3.01
N SER A 186 -7.12 -12.47 -2.88
CA SER A 186 -8.52 -12.47 -2.42
C SER A 186 -8.63 -12.02 -0.96
N GLN A 187 -7.69 -12.45 -0.11
CA GLN A 187 -7.66 -12.07 1.30
C GLN A 187 -7.37 -10.58 1.51
N ILE A 188 -6.49 -9.95 0.73
CA ILE A 188 -6.28 -8.49 0.84
C ILE A 188 -7.51 -7.69 0.41
N GLN A 189 -8.26 -8.15 -0.60
CA GLN A 189 -9.55 -7.54 -0.95
C GLN A 189 -10.58 -7.72 0.17
N ALA A 190 -10.62 -8.89 0.80
CA ALA A 190 -11.49 -9.14 1.94
C ALA A 190 -11.16 -8.21 3.13
N ILE A 191 -9.88 -8.05 3.47
CA ILE A 191 -9.42 -7.11 4.52
C ILE A 191 -9.86 -5.68 4.20
N LYS A 192 -9.75 -5.24 2.95
CA LYS A 192 -10.18 -3.90 2.54
C LYS A 192 -11.68 -3.68 2.78
N MET A 193 -12.51 -4.67 2.49
CA MET A 193 -13.96 -4.63 2.77
C MET A 193 -14.24 -4.63 4.27
N LEU A 194 -13.49 -5.40 5.07
CA LEU A 194 -13.64 -5.37 6.53
C LEU A 194 -13.20 -4.03 7.15
N GLU A 195 -12.17 -3.38 6.63
CA GLU A 195 -11.77 -2.03 7.07
C GLU A 195 -12.84 -0.98 6.71
N GLN A 196 -13.51 -1.11 5.56
CA GLN A 196 -14.69 -0.30 5.24
C GLN A 196 -15.82 -0.57 6.23
N ALA A 197 -16.12 -1.84 6.52
CA ALA A 197 -17.11 -2.22 7.53
C ALA A 197 -16.78 -1.63 8.91
N LYS A 198 -15.50 -1.58 9.29
CA LYS A 198 -15.03 -1.01 10.56
C LYS A 198 -15.23 0.50 10.60
N GLN A 199 -14.99 1.20 9.49
CA GLN A 199 -15.31 2.63 9.39
C GLN A 199 -16.82 2.88 9.54
N ARG A 200 -17.65 2.09 8.86
CA ARG A 200 -19.12 2.14 8.98
C ARG A 200 -19.56 1.88 10.42
N MET A 201 -19.01 0.86 11.06
CA MET A 201 -19.30 0.53 12.46
C MET A 201 -18.88 1.66 13.42
N GLY A 202 -17.76 2.33 13.17
CA GLY A 202 -17.35 3.52 13.92
C GLY A 202 -18.35 4.67 13.79
N ASN A 203 -18.89 4.90 12.59
CA ASN A 203 -19.95 5.88 12.37
C ASN A 203 -21.25 5.48 13.08
N ALA A 204 -21.60 4.18 13.07
CA ALA A 204 -22.77 3.66 13.78
C ALA A 204 -22.66 3.90 15.30
N LEU A 205 -21.50 3.63 15.88
CA LEU A 205 -21.22 3.90 17.30
C LEU A 205 -21.35 5.39 17.64
N LYS A 206 -20.82 6.27 16.79
CA LYS A 206 -20.96 7.72 16.98
C LYS A 206 -22.45 8.14 16.96
N ALA A 207 -23.22 7.65 15.99
CA ALA A 207 -24.65 7.94 15.91
C ALA A 207 -25.42 7.37 17.13
N MET A 208 -25.05 6.20 17.66
CA MET A 208 -25.62 5.68 18.90
C MET A 208 -25.28 6.54 20.12
N GLN A 209 -24.08 7.11 20.19
CA GLN A 209 -23.70 8.06 21.25
C GLN A 209 -24.46 9.39 21.15
N ASP A 210 -24.69 9.87 19.93
CA ASP A 210 -25.53 11.05 19.67
C ASP A 210 -26.98 10.78 20.12
N ALA A 211 -27.53 9.60 19.79
CA ALA A 211 -28.85 9.17 20.26
C ALA A 211 -28.94 9.07 21.79
N LEU A 212 -27.92 8.50 22.45
CA LEU A 212 -27.85 8.46 23.91
C LEU A 212 -27.80 9.85 24.55
N SER A 213 -27.11 10.80 23.90
CA SER A 213 -26.99 12.17 24.38
C SER A 213 -28.31 12.94 24.21
N ALA A 214 -28.98 12.76 23.06
CA ALA A 214 -30.31 13.31 22.80
C ALA A 214 -31.35 12.74 23.78
N SER A 215 -31.35 11.43 23.99
CA SER A 215 -32.22 10.74 24.95
C SER A 215 -32.02 11.24 26.40
N ARG A 216 -30.77 11.50 26.82
CA ARG A 216 -30.51 12.13 28.12
C ARG A 216 -31.08 13.52 28.20
N PHE A 217 -30.93 14.32 27.16
CA PHE A 217 -31.47 15.67 27.12
C PHE A 217 -32.99 15.67 27.18
N ASP A 218 -33.63 14.70 26.51
CA ASP A 218 -35.08 14.50 26.53
C ASP A 218 -35.61 14.19 27.95
N MET A 219 -34.96 13.26 28.67
CA MET A 219 -35.27 12.93 30.07
C MET A 219 -35.24 14.13 31.04
N PHE A 220 -34.54 15.22 30.70
CA PHE A 220 -34.45 16.45 31.51
C PHE A 220 -35.28 17.63 30.94
N GLY A 221 -36.27 17.35 30.09
CA GLY A 221 -37.19 18.34 29.53
C GLY A 221 -36.80 18.87 28.15
N GLY A 222 -36.11 18.04 27.35
CA GLY A 222 -35.61 18.39 26.02
C GLY A 222 -36.70 18.60 24.94
N GLY A 223 -37.90 18.07 25.17
CA GLY A 223 -39.08 18.30 24.32
C GLY A 223 -38.91 17.76 22.89
N THR A 224 -39.82 18.16 22.00
CA THR A 224 -39.96 17.58 20.64
C THR A 224 -38.72 17.68 19.74
N MET A 225 -37.77 18.57 20.04
CA MET A 225 -36.51 18.66 19.30
C MET A 225 -35.53 17.53 19.67
N ALA A 226 -35.51 17.09 20.92
CA ALA A 226 -34.67 16.00 21.39
C ALA A 226 -35.10 14.67 20.74
N ASP A 227 -36.41 14.41 20.70
CA ASP A 227 -37.03 13.28 19.99
C ASP A 227 -36.59 13.17 18.52
N VAL A 228 -36.62 14.29 17.78
CA VAL A 228 -36.25 14.30 16.36
C VAL A 228 -34.77 14.01 16.17
N MET A 229 -33.90 14.59 17.02
CA MET A 229 -32.46 14.33 16.97
C MET A 229 -32.14 12.86 17.29
N GLU A 230 -32.77 12.31 18.32
CA GLU A 230 -32.62 10.93 18.75
C GLU A 230 -33.02 9.95 17.64
N ARG A 231 -34.20 10.14 17.03
CA ARG A 231 -34.68 9.27 15.95
C ARG A 231 -33.79 9.36 14.71
N ASN A 232 -33.30 10.54 14.37
CA ASN A 232 -32.40 10.73 13.23
C ASN A 232 -31.05 10.04 13.46
N ALA A 233 -30.54 10.13 14.70
CA ALA A 233 -29.31 9.46 15.11
C ALA A 233 -29.46 7.93 15.12
N LEU A 234 -30.57 7.39 15.63
CA LEU A 234 -30.86 5.94 15.57
C LEU A 234 -30.97 5.43 14.13
N SER A 235 -31.65 6.18 13.25
CA SER A 235 -31.76 5.84 11.83
C SER A 235 -30.39 5.84 11.14
N GLN A 236 -29.54 6.84 11.42
CA GLN A 236 -28.16 6.84 10.92
C GLN A 236 -27.37 5.62 11.41
N ALA A 237 -27.49 5.27 12.70
CA ALA A 237 -26.82 4.10 13.25
C ALA A 237 -27.24 2.81 12.52
N GLU A 238 -28.52 2.65 12.20
CA GLU A 238 -29.03 1.50 11.47
C GLU A 238 -28.53 1.42 10.03
N VAL A 239 -28.54 2.54 9.30
CA VAL A 239 -28.00 2.60 7.94
C VAL A 239 -26.53 2.21 7.92
N GLN A 240 -25.73 2.74 8.85
CA GLN A 240 -24.29 2.43 8.93
C GLN A 240 -24.05 0.97 9.32
N LEU A 241 -24.83 0.42 10.26
CA LEU A 241 -24.76 -0.98 10.67
C LEU A 241 -25.12 -1.93 9.52
N SER A 242 -26.16 -1.61 8.76
CA SER A 242 -26.58 -2.38 7.57
C SER A 242 -25.49 -2.38 6.50
N GLN A 243 -24.88 -1.22 6.23
CA GLN A 243 -23.73 -1.12 5.31
C GLN A 243 -22.53 -1.93 5.80
N ALA A 244 -22.19 -1.87 7.09
CA ALA A 244 -21.10 -2.67 7.66
C ALA A 244 -21.33 -4.18 7.49
N ARG A 245 -22.58 -4.65 7.62
CA ARG A 245 -22.92 -6.05 7.35
C ARG A 245 -22.77 -6.41 5.88
N MET A 246 -23.23 -5.55 4.98
CA MET A 246 -23.08 -5.77 3.53
C MET A 246 -21.60 -5.86 3.13
N ASP A 247 -20.75 -4.97 3.66
CA ASP A 247 -19.31 -5.00 3.46
C ASP A 247 -18.70 -6.31 3.99
N THR A 248 -19.15 -6.78 5.16
CA THR A 248 -18.70 -8.07 5.72
C THR A 248 -19.15 -9.25 4.86
N MET A 249 -20.39 -9.26 4.36
CA MET A 249 -20.87 -10.29 3.43
C MET A 249 -20.08 -10.29 2.11
N ASN A 250 -19.71 -9.12 1.61
CA ASN A 250 -18.84 -9.01 0.43
C ASN A 250 -17.44 -9.54 0.72
N ALA A 251 -16.90 -9.29 1.92
CA ALA A 251 -15.63 -9.86 2.36
C ALA A 251 -15.69 -11.40 2.40
N GLN A 252 -16.78 -11.98 2.91
CA GLN A 252 -16.98 -13.44 2.96
C GLN A 252 -16.99 -14.12 1.58
N ARG A 253 -17.45 -13.42 0.54
CA ARG A 253 -17.38 -13.93 -0.84
C ARG A 253 -15.95 -14.04 -1.35
N MET A 254 -15.03 -13.26 -0.81
CA MET A 254 -13.60 -13.25 -1.17
C MET A 254 -12.77 -14.21 -0.28
N ASP A 255 -13.11 -14.28 1.01
CA ASP A 255 -12.53 -15.20 1.98
C ASP A 255 -13.65 -15.88 2.81
N PRO A 256 -14.04 -17.11 2.44
CA PRO A 256 -15.08 -17.86 3.15
C PRO A 256 -14.76 -18.17 4.62
N ALA A 257 -13.51 -18.00 5.06
CA ALA A 257 -13.12 -18.21 6.46
C ALA A 257 -13.56 -17.05 7.39
N ILE A 258 -14.01 -15.92 6.83
CA ILE A 258 -14.54 -14.79 7.61
C ILE A 258 -15.88 -15.16 8.23
N LYS A 259 -16.01 -14.99 9.53
CA LYS A 259 -17.25 -15.28 10.26
C LYS A 259 -18.24 -14.13 10.17
N ASP A 260 -19.53 -14.45 10.26
CA ASP A 260 -20.58 -13.44 10.27
C ASP A 260 -20.59 -12.64 11.58
N LEU A 261 -21.08 -11.41 11.50
CA LEU A 261 -21.17 -10.50 12.64
C LEU A 261 -22.38 -10.85 13.51
N PRO A 262 -22.26 -10.77 14.85
CA PRO A 262 -23.38 -11.05 15.75
C PRO A 262 -24.58 -10.16 15.42
N PRO A 263 -25.82 -10.65 15.51
CA PRO A 263 -27.01 -9.84 15.25
C PRO A 263 -27.09 -8.69 16.25
N VAL A 264 -27.48 -7.51 15.77
CA VAL A 264 -27.66 -6.29 16.57
C VAL A 264 -29.04 -5.75 16.23
N LYS A 265 -29.84 -5.45 17.25
CA LYS A 265 -31.16 -4.84 17.07
C LYS A 265 -31.14 -3.42 17.62
N ILE A 266 -31.25 -2.45 16.71
CA ILE A 266 -31.44 -1.04 17.11
C ILE A 266 -32.93 -0.85 17.38
N SER A 267 -33.25 -0.52 18.63
CA SER A 267 -34.62 -0.33 19.07
C SER A 267 -35.18 0.96 18.47
N HIS A 268 -35.92 0.84 17.37
CA HIS A 268 -36.81 1.89 16.90
C HIS A 268 -38.13 1.68 17.64
N GLY A 269 -38.63 2.69 18.34
CA GLY A 269 -40.01 2.64 18.83
C GLY A 269 -40.95 2.42 17.64
N ASN A 270 -41.44 1.20 17.45
CA ASN A 270 -42.28 0.86 16.29
C ASN A 270 -43.60 1.62 16.38
N LEU A 271 -43.94 2.30 15.29
CA LEU A 271 -45.15 3.11 15.11
C LEU A 271 -46.18 2.42 14.20
N VAL A 272 -46.06 1.10 13.99
CA VAL A 272 -46.95 0.36 13.08
C VAL A 272 -47.32 -0.98 13.73
N GLY A 273 -48.38 -0.98 14.54
CA GLY A 273 -48.99 -2.19 15.08
C GLY A 273 -49.27 -2.11 16.58
N ASP A 274 -50.54 -1.91 16.89
CA ASP A 274 -51.21 -2.12 18.18
C ASP A 274 -50.99 -1.11 19.32
N VAL A 275 -51.95 -0.18 19.35
CA VAL A 275 -52.88 -0.10 20.49
C VAL A 275 -53.09 -1.50 21.05
N LEU A 276 -52.42 -1.84 22.15
CA LEU A 276 -52.71 -2.88 23.15
C LEU A 276 -51.40 -3.23 23.86
N PHE A 277 -50.99 -2.43 24.87
CA PHE A 277 -50.36 -2.85 26.14
C PHE A 277 -49.89 -1.57 26.88
N ASP A 278 -50.58 -1.27 27.96
CA ASP A 278 -50.19 -0.29 28.99
C ASP A 278 -48.73 -0.47 29.46
N ASN A 279 -48.02 0.64 29.72
CA ASN A 279 -46.66 0.77 30.32
C ASN A 279 -45.40 0.69 29.43
N ILE A 280 -45.28 1.56 28.42
CA ILE A 280 -43.98 2.03 27.88
C ILE A 280 -43.93 3.58 27.99
N PHE A 281 -44.04 4.13 29.21
CA PHE A 281 -44.29 5.57 29.41
C PHE A 281 -43.21 6.30 30.24
N SER A 282 -41.98 5.79 30.31
CA SER A 282 -40.87 6.60 30.82
C SER A 282 -39.76 6.74 29.79
N ASP A 283 -39.29 7.97 29.58
CA ASP A 283 -38.10 8.30 28.79
C ASP A 283 -36.88 7.49 29.27
N MET A 284 -36.89 7.08 30.54
CA MET A 284 -35.90 6.21 31.17
C MET A 284 -35.88 4.78 30.60
N ASP A 285 -37.04 4.18 30.29
CA ASP A 285 -37.10 2.84 29.67
C ASP A 285 -36.60 2.85 28.22
N PHE A 286 -36.86 3.94 27.48
CA PHE A 286 -36.36 4.11 26.12
C PHE A 286 -34.86 4.40 26.13
N HIS A 287 -34.39 5.24 27.04
CA HIS A 287 -32.97 5.47 27.29
C HIS A 287 -32.22 4.14 27.56
N ASP A 288 -32.78 3.28 28.42
CA ASP A 288 -32.20 1.97 28.73
C ASP A 288 -32.18 1.03 27.52
N LYS A 289 -33.17 1.10 26.62
CA LYS A 289 -33.15 0.36 25.34
C LYS A 289 -32.03 0.84 24.43
N ILE A 290 -31.84 2.14 24.28
CA ILE A 290 -30.74 2.71 23.46
C ILE A 290 -29.39 2.33 24.06
N LYS A 291 -29.26 2.37 25.39
CA LYS A 291 -28.05 1.94 26.09
C LYS A 291 -27.71 0.47 25.80
N ARG A 292 -28.72 -0.42 25.79
CA ARG A 292 -28.54 -1.82 25.41
C ARG A 292 -28.15 -1.99 23.93
N SER A 293 -28.82 -1.29 23.01
CA SER A 293 -28.48 -1.31 21.60
C SER A 293 -27.05 -0.79 21.35
N ASN A 294 -26.60 0.25 22.07
CA ASN A 294 -25.22 0.74 21.96
C ASN A 294 -24.21 -0.33 22.41
N ALA A 295 -24.48 -1.01 23.53
CA ALA A 295 -23.64 -2.12 23.99
C ALA A 295 -23.61 -3.30 22.99
N GLU A 296 -24.70 -3.58 22.27
CA GLU A 296 -24.73 -4.56 21.19
C GLU A 296 -23.86 -4.14 20.01
N VAL A 297 -23.94 -2.87 19.58
CA VAL A 297 -23.09 -2.32 18.51
C VAL A 297 -21.62 -2.39 18.90
N GLU A 298 -21.28 -2.06 20.16
CA GLU A 298 -19.90 -2.17 20.68
C GLU A 298 -19.38 -3.61 20.65
N ARG A 299 -20.20 -4.59 21.08
CA ARG A 299 -19.83 -6.02 20.98
C ARG A 299 -19.60 -6.43 19.53
N CYS A 300 -20.47 -6.00 18.62
CA CYS A 300 -20.33 -6.27 17.19
C CYS A 300 -19.05 -5.67 16.61
N ALA A 301 -18.72 -4.42 16.97
CA ALA A 301 -17.49 -3.75 16.57
C ALA A 301 -16.23 -4.48 17.06
N ASN A 302 -16.26 -5.01 18.29
CA ASN A 302 -15.16 -5.80 18.83
C ASN A 302 -14.98 -7.13 18.10
N VAL A 303 -16.07 -7.81 17.73
CA VAL A 303 -16.01 -9.03 16.90
C VAL A 303 -15.43 -8.72 15.51
N LEU A 304 -15.89 -7.64 14.87
CA LEU A 304 -15.37 -7.22 13.57
C LEU A 304 -13.85 -6.93 13.63
N LYS A 305 -13.39 -6.25 14.69
CA LYS A 305 -11.96 -5.99 14.91
C LYS A 305 -11.15 -7.30 15.03
N LEU A 306 -11.68 -8.29 15.73
CA LEU A 306 -11.03 -9.60 15.86
C LEU A 306 -11.00 -10.35 14.53
N GLU A 307 -12.08 -10.28 13.73
CA GLU A 307 -12.11 -10.88 12.39
C GLU A 307 -11.12 -10.21 11.43
N ILE A 308 -10.94 -8.88 11.50
CA ILE A 308 -9.90 -8.17 10.75
C ILE A 308 -8.51 -8.70 11.12
N GLN A 309 -8.23 -8.84 12.42
CA GLN A 309 -6.93 -9.36 12.87
C GLN A 309 -6.69 -10.78 12.35
N ARG A 310 -7.70 -11.67 12.46
CA ARG A 310 -7.61 -13.04 11.95
C ARG A 310 -7.42 -13.08 10.43
N ALA A 311 -8.09 -12.20 9.69
CA ALA A 311 -7.92 -12.09 8.24
C ALA A 311 -6.50 -11.62 7.88
N GLN A 312 -5.94 -10.66 8.63
CA GLN A 312 -4.55 -10.21 8.47
C GLN A 312 -3.54 -11.33 8.75
N GLU A 313 -3.73 -12.11 9.81
CA GLU A 313 -2.88 -13.27 10.13
C GLU A 313 -2.92 -14.33 9.00
N ARG A 314 -4.12 -14.63 8.47
CA ARG A 314 -4.26 -15.53 7.31
C ARG A 314 -3.55 -14.98 6.07
N HIS A 315 -3.70 -13.69 5.79
CA HIS A 315 -3.04 -13.02 4.67
C HIS A 315 -1.51 -13.11 4.77
N GLN A 316 -0.94 -12.87 5.95
CA GLN A 316 0.50 -13.02 6.17
C GLN A 316 0.97 -14.46 5.90
N GLY A 317 0.20 -15.46 6.32
CA GLY A 317 0.48 -16.87 6.02
C GLY A 317 0.45 -17.16 4.52
N ALA A 318 -0.60 -16.71 3.82
CA ALA A 318 -0.72 -16.90 2.37
C ALA A 318 0.35 -16.14 1.58
N GLU A 319 0.75 -14.95 2.03
CA GLU A 319 1.85 -14.17 1.43
C GLU A 319 3.19 -14.88 1.60
N ALA A 320 3.45 -15.46 2.79
CA ALA A 320 4.65 -16.25 3.03
C ALA A 320 4.69 -17.51 2.14
N GLU A 321 3.56 -18.23 2.02
CA GLU A 321 3.41 -19.39 1.14
C GLU A 321 3.62 -19.00 -0.34
N ALA A 322 3.08 -17.86 -0.78
CA ALA A 322 3.28 -17.38 -2.14
C ALA A 322 4.75 -17.04 -2.42
N LYS A 323 5.47 -16.43 -1.47
CA LYS A 323 6.92 -16.16 -1.58
C LYS A 323 7.75 -17.44 -1.61
N GLU A 324 7.36 -18.45 -0.84
CA GLU A 324 8.00 -19.75 -0.87
C GLU A 324 7.83 -20.42 -2.24
N TRP A 325 6.60 -20.46 -2.77
CA TRP A 325 6.34 -20.99 -4.11
C TRP A 325 6.98 -20.17 -5.23
N GLU A 326 7.12 -18.85 -5.06
CA GLU A 326 7.87 -18.00 -5.99
C GLU A 326 9.33 -18.43 -6.08
N ARG A 327 9.96 -18.71 -4.93
CA ARG A 327 11.32 -19.25 -4.88
C ARG A 327 11.39 -20.63 -5.55
N HIS A 328 10.48 -21.54 -5.21
CA HIS A 328 10.43 -22.87 -5.84
C HIS A 328 10.23 -22.79 -7.35
N LEU A 329 9.38 -21.88 -7.84
CA LEU A 329 9.17 -21.65 -9.27
C LEU A 329 10.44 -21.11 -9.93
N LYS A 330 11.15 -20.18 -9.28
CA LYS A 330 12.45 -19.68 -9.77
C LYS A 330 13.48 -20.81 -9.88
N ASP A 331 13.59 -21.64 -8.85
CA ASP A 331 14.52 -22.77 -8.83
C ASP A 331 14.14 -23.83 -9.90
N ALA A 332 12.85 -24.13 -10.05
CA ALA A 332 12.35 -25.07 -11.06
C ALA A 332 12.59 -24.56 -12.49
N ARG A 333 12.40 -23.25 -12.73
CA ARG A 333 12.72 -22.62 -14.03
C ARG A 333 14.22 -22.68 -14.34
N ALA A 334 15.07 -22.39 -13.36
CA ALA A 334 16.52 -22.50 -13.54
C ALA A 334 16.96 -23.94 -13.81
N ALA A 335 16.37 -24.92 -13.13
CA ALA A 335 16.65 -26.32 -13.36
C ALA A 335 16.17 -26.81 -14.75
N LEU A 336 14.99 -26.37 -15.19
CA LEU A 336 14.49 -26.63 -16.54
C LEU A 336 15.40 -26.01 -17.61
N GLN A 337 15.83 -24.77 -17.40
CA GLN A 337 16.79 -24.09 -18.26
C GLN A 337 18.09 -24.87 -18.39
N THR A 338 18.64 -25.33 -17.27
CA THR A 338 19.85 -26.15 -17.24
C THR A 338 19.66 -27.47 -17.99
N ALA A 339 18.51 -28.13 -17.83
CA ALA A 339 18.20 -29.37 -18.56
C ALA A 339 18.14 -29.15 -20.08
N ARG A 340 17.57 -28.02 -20.52
CA ARG A 340 17.54 -27.63 -21.93
C ARG A 340 18.92 -27.32 -22.46
N GLU A 341 19.75 -26.57 -21.73
CA GLU A 341 21.15 -26.33 -22.11
C GLU A 341 21.95 -27.64 -22.25
N MET A 342 21.79 -28.58 -21.32
CA MET A 342 22.40 -29.91 -21.43
C MET A 342 21.89 -30.69 -22.64
N ALA A 343 20.61 -30.55 -23.02
CA ALA A 343 20.09 -31.16 -24.24
C ALA A 343 20.77 -30.57 -25.48
N PHE A 344 20.92 -29.24 -25.56
CA PHE A 344 21.68 -28.57 -26.62
C PHE A 344 23.14 -29.07 -26.68
N GLU A 345 23.83 -29.13 -25.54
CA GLU A 345 25.21 -29.61 -25.47
C GLU A 345 25.34 -31.07 -25.94
N ARG A 346 24.48 -31.97 -25.45
CA ARG A 346 24.50 -33.40 -25.82
C ARG A 346 24.29 -33.58 -27.32
N THR A 347 23.35 -32.85 -27.92
CA THR A 347 23.08 -32.93 -29.37
C THR A 347 24.22 -32.35 -30.21
N LEU A 348 24.86 -31.27 -29.77
CA LEU A 348 25.96 -30.62 -30.52
C LEU A 348 27.28 -31.40 -30.40
N ASN A 349 27.58 -31.97 -29.22
CA ASN A 349 28.78 -32.77 -28.97
C ASN A 349 28.79 -34.15 -29.67
N GLY A 350 27.63 -34.65 -30.08
CA GLY A 350 27.49 -35.97 -30.70
C GLY A 350 28.08 -36.13 -32.10
N GLU A 351 28.35 -35.04 -32.83
CA GLU A 351 28.90 -35.10 -34.21
C GLU A 351 30.06 -34.15 -34.52
N SER A 352 30.25 -33.04 -33.78
CA SER A 352 31.27 -32.04 -34.10
C SER A 352 31.83 -31.42 -32.82
N GLY A 353 33.08 -31.76 -32.45
CA GLY A 353 33.71 -31.41 -31.17
C GLY A 353 34.08 -29.93 -30.93
N GLU A 354 33.29 -28.96 -31.38
CA GLU A 354 33.45 -27.54 -31.00
C GLU A 354 32.13 -26.97 -30.47
N LEU A 355 32.03 -26.89 -29.13
CA LEU A 355 30.98 -26.15 -28.44
C LEU A 355 31.19 -24.63 -28.63
N PRO A 356 30.13 -23.85 -28.90
CA PRO A 356 30.18 -22.41 -28.75
C PRO A 356 30.59 -22.02 -27.30
N PRO A 357 31.41 -20.99 -27.11
CA PRO A 357 32.11 -20.71 -25.84
C PRO A 357 31.25 -20.37 -24.61
N ALA A 358 29.92 -20.23 -24.71
CA ALA A 358 29.08 -19.97 -23.52
C ALA A 358 28.56 -21.25 -22.83
N TYR A 359 28.52 -22.39 -23.52
CA TYR A 359 28.14 -23.67 -22.92
C TYR A 359 29.27 -24.24 -22.04
N SER A 360 30.50 -23.72 -22.23
CA SER A 360 31.63 -23.98 -21.34
C SER A 360 31.61 -22.99 -20.16
N VAL A 361 30.64 -23.17 -19.27
CA VAL A 361 30.62 -22.70 -17.87
C VAL A 361 31.45 -21.43 -17.61
N GLN A 362 30.89 -20.25 -17.89
CA GLN A 362 31.32 -19.04 -17.18
C GLN A 362 30.67 -19.05 -15.79
N LYS A 363 31.30 -19.77 -14.86
CA LYS A 363 31.10 -19.54 -13.42
C LYS A 363 31.62 -18.13 -13.12
N VAL A 364 30.70 -17.16 -13.13
CA VAL A 364 30.95 -15.88 -12.49
C VAL A 364 30.89 -16.14 -10.98
N VAL A 365 32.01 -15.86 -10.32
CA VAL A 365 32.24 -15.98 -8.87
C VAL A 365 31.39 -14.99 -8.10
#